data_AF-A0A8T5UXQ9-F1
#
_entry.id   AF-A0A8T5UXQ9-F1
#
_cell.length_a   1.000
_cell.length_b   1.000
_cell.length_c   1.000
_cell.angle_alpha   90.00
_cell.angle_beta   90.00
_cell.angle_gamma   90.00
#
_symmetry.space_group_name_H-M   'P 1'
#
loop_
_entity.id
_entity.type
_entity.pdbx_description
1 polymer ?
#
loop_
_entity_poly.entity_id
_entity_poly.type
_entity_poly.pdbx_seq_one_letter_code
_entity_poly.pdbx_strand_id
1 'polypeptide(L)'
;MTSSTIRGTDLNRYDGETPQSAGSILGHEPMGIVDVVGYAVKLIKPGDRVVVTPNIACGVCLNCIQGDTNKCLTVNPHGSGATYGSAGYGGAQAEFLKVPYGDMACLKLPGKPRDELEDDFVLLADILPTAYLQQNLLRLNPEDL
;
A
#
# COMPACT_ATOMS: atom_id res chain seq x y z
N MET A 1 -12.05 4.63 4.90
CA MET A 1 -11.51 4.26 3.58
C MET A 1 -12.46 4.84 2.53
N THR A 2 -11.96 5.37 1.42
CA THR A 2 -12.85 5.87 0.34
C THR A 2 -12.93 4.87 -0.79
N SER A 3 -11.79 4.27 -1.15
CA SER A 3 -11.67 3.20 -2.15
C SER A 3 -10.65 2.15 -1.72
N SER A 4 -10.91 0.90 -2.06
CA SER A 4 -9.95 -0.21 -2.02
C SER A 4 -10.30 -1.16 -3.14
N THR A 5 -9.29 -1.67 -3.84
CA THR A 5 -9.49 -2.61 -4.95
C THR A 5 -9.29 -4.06 -4.52
N ILE A 6 -9.64 -4.97 -5.43
CA ILE A 6 -9.39 -6.41 -5.32
C ILE A 6 -8.34 -6.76 -6.37
N ARG A 7 -7.28 -7.45 -5.95
CA ARG A 7 -6.18 -7.89 -6.82
C ARG A 7 -6.19 -9.41 -7.00
N GLY A 8 -5.51 -9.89 -8.04
CA GLY A 8 -5.20 -11.31 -8.21
C GLY A 8 -4.54 -11.95 -6.98
N THR A 9 -3.71 -11.23 -6.22
CA THR A 9 -3.11 -11.78 -4.97
C THR A 9 -4.11 -11.95 -3.83
N ASP A 10 -5.27 -11.30 -3.89
CA ASP A 10 -6.37 -11.57 -2.96
C ASP A 10 -7.07 -12.88 -3.34
N LEU A 11 -7.17 -13.20 -4.64
CA LEU A 11 -7.70 -14.49 -5.11
C LEU A 11 -6.82 -15.64 -4.64
N ASN A 12 -5.49 -15.53 -4.75
CA ASN A 12 -4.59 -16.56 -4.23
C ASN A 12 -4.79 -16.82 -2.71
N ARG A 13 -5.21 -15.81 -1.94
CA ARG A 13 -5.57 -15.97 -0.52
C ARG A 13 -6.95 -16.58 -0.35
N TYR A 14 -7.91 -16.16 -1.15
CA TYR A 14 -9.27 -16.69 -1.16
C TYR A 14 -9.30 -18.19 -1.50
N ASP A 15 -8.52 -18.61 -2.50
CA ASP A 15 -8.41 -19.99 -2.96
C ASP A 15 -7.51 -20.86 -2.06
N GLY A 16 -6.88 -20.27 -1.05
CA GLY A 16 -6.06 -20.97 -0.06
C GLY A 16 -4.64 -21.31 -0.53
N GLU A 17 -4.19 -20.80 -1.67
CA GLU A 17 -2.81 -20.96 -2.16
C GLU A 17 -1.80 -20.20 -1.27
N THR A 18 -2.22 -19.07 -0.71
CA THR A 18 -1.47 -18.32 0.29
C THR A 18 -2.09 -18.53 1.67
N PRO A 19 -1.37 -19.12 2.64
CA PRO A 19 -1.91 -19.36 3.98
C PRO A 19 -2.39 -18.06 4.65
N GLN A 20 -3.63 -18.08 5.14
CA GLN A 20 -4.25 -16.97 5.83
C GLN A 20 -4.95 -17.47 7.09
N SER A 21 -4.84 -16.74 8.20
CA SER A 21 -5.58 -17.07 9.42
C SER A 21 -7.07 -16.78 9.22
N ALA A 22 -7.94 -17.68 9.69
CA ALA A 22 -9.39 -17.45 9.67
C ALA A 22 -9.75 -16.11 10.33
N GLY A 23 -10.63 -15.34 9.70
CA GLY A 23 -11.02 -14.00 10.17
C GLY A 23 -10.03 -12.87 9.81
N SER A 24 -9.00 -13.15 9.00
CA SER A 24 -8.14 -12.07 8.48
C SER A 24 -8.90 -11.16 7.53
N ILE A 25 -8.68 -9.85 7.65
CA ILE A 25 -9.16 -8.85 6.71
C ILE A 25 -8.21 -8.82 5.50
N LEU A 26 -8.76 -8.87 4.28
CA LEU A 26 -8.01 -8.89 3.02
C LEU A 26 -7.76 -7.48 2.45
N GLY A 27 -6.99 -7.43 1.36
CA GLY A 27 -6.72 -6.22 0.59
C GLY A 27 -5.48 -5.46 1.03
N HIS A 28 -4.80 -4.89 0.06
CA HIS A 28 -3.58 -4.10 0.25
C HIS A 28 -3.47 -2.93 -0.71
N GLU A 29 -4.60 -2.45 -1.25
CA GLU A 29 -4.66 -1.37 -2.24
C GLU A 29 -5.54 -0.20 -1.73
N PRO A 30 -5.12 0.54 -0.67
CA PRO A 30 -5.99 1.49 0.01
C PRO A 30 -5.84 2.91 -0.51
N MET A 31 -6.97 3.61 -0.62
CA MET A 31 -7.03 5.07 -0.71
C MET A 31 -8.12 5.62 0.22
N GLY A 32 -7.83 6.73 0.90
CA GLY A 32 -8.77 7.28 1.85
C GLY A 32 -8.43 8.67 2.38
N ILE A 33 -9.16 9.06 3.41
CA ILE A 33 -8.94 10.28 4.17
C ILE A 33 -8.30 9.93 5.50
N VAL A 34 -7.29 10.71 5.87
CA VAL A 34 -6.61 10.59 7.15
C VAL A 34 -7.56 11.01 8.26
N ASP A 35 -7.89 10.09 9.16
CA ASP A 35 -8.77 10.37 10.30
C ASP A 35 -7.96 10.91 11.50
N VAL A 36 -6.94 10.17 11.91
CA VAL A 36 -6.06 10.53 13.04
C VAL A 36 -4.61 10.20 12.72
N VAL A 37 -3.67 10.98 13.27
CA VAL A 37 -2.23 10.75 13.14
C VAL A 37 -1.57 10.62 14.50
N GLY A 38 -0.49 9.83 14.57
CA GLY A 38 0.37 9.75 15.76
C GLY A 38 1.28 10.98 15.88
N TYR A 39 1.78 11.26 17.09
CA TYR A 39 2.61 12.44 17.40
C TYR A 39 3.88 12.57 16.54
N ALA A 40 4.40 11.45 16.05
CA ALA A 40 5.62 11.39 15.26
C ALA A 40 5.41 11.69 13.76
N VAL A 41 4.16 11.68 13.27
CA VAL A 41 3.82 12.00 11.88
C VAL A 41 3.90 13.51 11.66
N LYS A 42 4.57 13.95 10.59
CA LYS A 42 4.86 15.37 10.32
C LYS A 42 4.42 15.85 8.94
N LEU A 43 4.33 14.97 7.95
CA LEU A 43 4.04 15.31 6.55
C LEU A 43 2.55 15.22 6.21
N ILE A 44 1.81 14.41 6.96
CA ILE A 44 0.40 14.13 6.75
C ILE A 44 -0.43 14.58 7.97
N LYS A 45 -1.66 15.05 7.74
CA LYS A 45 -2.57 15.50 8.80
C LYS A 45 -4.01 15.01 8.60
N PRO A 46 -4.84 14.99 9.66
CA PRO A 46 -6.27 14.72 9.54
C PRO A 46 -6.94 15.54 8.44
N GLY A 47 -7.80 14.90 7.65
CA GLY A 47 -8.47 15.47 6.49
C GLY A 47 -7.69 15.41 5.18
N ASP A 48 -6.40 15.05 5.19
CA ASP A 48 -5.66 14.84 3.95
C ASP A 48 -6.20 13.60 3.21
N ARG A 49 -6.40 13.74 1.89
CA ARG A 49 -6.64 12.61 0.97
C ARG A 49 -5.31 11.97 0.64
N VAL A 50 -5.22 10.66 0.83
CA VAL A 50 -3.99 9.89 0.62
C VAL A 50 -4.26 8.58 -0.10
N VAL A 51 -3.35 8.23 -1.01
CA VAL A 51 -3.15 6.84 -1.42
C VAL A 51 -2.01 6.25 -0.60
N VAL A 52 -2.12 4.98 -0.23
CA VAL A 52 -1.19 4.33 0.67
C VAL A 52 -0.43 3.25 -0.11
N THR A 53 0.88 3.19 0.07
CA THR A 53 1.71 2.16 -0.56
C THR A 53 1.29 0.76 -0.08
N PRO A 54 1.32 -0.29 -0.93
CA PRO A 54 0.80 -1.61 -0.56
C PRO A 54 1.74 -2.34 0.42
N ASN A 55 3.03 -1.98 0.35
CA ASN A 55 4.09 -2.50 1.20
C ASN A 55 4.23 -1.64 2.45
N ILE A 56 4.46 -2.31 3.58
CA ILE A 56 4.77 -1.67 4.85
C ILE A 56 6.28 -1.51 4.93
N ALA A 57 6.76 -0.29 5.11
CA ALA A 57 8.18 0.04 5.11
C ALA A 57 8.54 1.03 6.21
N CYS A 58 9.64 0.77 6.92
CA CYS A 58 10.07 1.62 8.04
C CYS A 58 10.82 2.89 7.62
N GLY A 59 11.24 2.98 6.36
CA GLY A 59 11.97 4.14 5.82
C GLY A 59 13.44 4.23 6.23
N VAL A 60 13.93 3.40 7.16
CA VAL A 60 15.26 3.58 7.78
C VAL A 60 16.17 2.36 7.77
N CYS A 61 15.67 1.16 7.44
CA CYS A 61 16.54 0.00 7.29
C CYS A 61 17.32 0.05 5.97
N LEU A 62 18.37 -0.77 5.82
CA LEU A 62 19.23 -0.81 4.64
C LEU A 62 18.42 -0.88 3.34
N ASN A 63 17.46 -1.81 3.27
CA ASN A 63 16.62 -1.99 2.07
C ASN A 63 15.75 -0.75 1.80
N CYS A 64 15.17 -0.13 2.84
CA CYS A 64 14.38 1.10 2.65
C CYS A 64 15.24 2.25 2.14
N ILE A 65 16.46 2.43 2.66
CA ILE A 65 17.37 3.49 2.23
C ILE A 65 17.81 3.27 0.76
N GLN A 66 17.91 2.01 0.33
CA GLN A 66 18.23 1.65 -1.05
C GLN A 66 17.02 1.71 -2.01
N GLY A 67 15.81 1.97 -1.50
CA GLY A 67 14.57 2.01 -2.28
C GLY A 67 13.82 0.67 -2.37
N ASP A 68 14.37 -0.41 -1.85
CA ASP A 68 13.77 -1.76 -1.79
C ASP A 68 12.73 -1.88 -0.66
N THR A 69 11.73 -1.00 -0.68
CA THR A 69 10.72 -0.87 0.38
C THR A 69 9.84 -2.12 0.54
N ASN A 70 9.63 -2.88 -0.54
CA ASN A 70 8.93 -4.17 -0.52
C ASN A 70 9.68 -5.28 0.24
N LYS A 71 10.97 -5.08 0.53
CA LYS A 71 11.82 -6.02 1.29
C LYS A 71 12.25 -5.42 2.62
N CYS A 72 11.45 -4.56 3.23
CA CYS A 72 11.79 -3.92 4.49
C CYS A 72 12.19 -4.96 5.57
N LEU A 73 13.33 -4.74 6.23
CA LEU A 73 13.95 -5.71 7.15
C LEU A 73 13.34 -5.70 8.56
N THR A 74 12.46 -4.76 8.88
CA THR A 74 12.05 -4.49 10.27
C THR A 74 10.56 -4.68 10.52
N VAL A 75 9.77 -4.87 9.47
CA VAL A 75 8.30 -4.87 9.55
C VAL A 75 7.73 -6.28 9.73
N ASN A 76 8.55 -7.30 9.54
CA ASN A 76 8.15 -8.70 9.64
C ASN A 76 9.16 -9.46 10.50
N PRO A 77 8.76 -10.01 11.66
CA PRO A 77 9.68 -10.77 12.51
C PRO A 77 10.08 -12.12 11.91
N HIS A 78 9.38 -12.60 10.89
CA HIS A 78 9.60 -13.90 10.25
C HIS A 78 10.27 -13.81 8.87
N GLY A 79 10.72 -12.62 8.45
CA GLY A 79 11.32 -12.43 7.14
C GLY A 79 11.48 -10.96 6.77
N SER A 80 11.56 -10.68 5.47
CA SER A 80 11.62 -9.31 4.94
C SER A 80 10.33 -8.97 4.21
N GLY A 81 9.89 -7.72 4.32
CA GLY A 81 8.68 -7.25 3.67
C GLY A 81 7.41 -7.66 4.41
N ALA A 82 6.40 -6.80 4.29
CA ALA A 82 5.05 -7.06 4.75
C ALA A 82 4.09 -6.24 3.89
N THR A 83 2.88 -6.75 3.69
CA THR A 83 1.76 -6.03 3.09
C THR A 83 0.60 -6.00 4.06
N TYR A 84 -0.35 -5.10 3.85
CA TYR A 84 -1.66 -5.19 4.51
C TYR A 84 -2.29 -6.57 4.24
N GLY A 85 -3.03 -7.08 5.23
CA GLY A 85 -3.59 -8.44 5.21
C GLY A 85 -2.56 -9.56 5.43
N SER A 86 -1.32 -9.25 5.80
CA SER A 86 -0.26 -10.23 6.05
C SER A 86 0.61 -9.85 7.26
N ALA A 87 1.46 -10.76 7.74
CA ALA A 87 2.48 -10.50 8.76
C ALA A 87 1.96 -9.78 10.04
N GLY A 88 0.70 -10.02 10.42
CA GLY A 88 0.06 -9.41 11.59
C GLY A 88 -0.58 -8.03 11.33
N TYR A 89 -0.55 -7.52 10.09
CA TYR A 89 -1.21 -6.28 9.70
C TYR A 89 -2.60 -6.55 9.12
N GLY A 90 -3.59 -5.75 9.54
CA GLY A 90 -4.95 -5.79 8.99
C GLY A 90 -4.98 -5.38 7.52
N GLY A 91 -5.95 -5.92 6.77
CA GLY A 91 -6.18 -5.62 5.37
C GLY A 91 -6.96 -4.32 5.12
N ALA A 92 -6.89 -3.85 3.89
CA ALA A 92 -7.41 -2.58 3.40
C ALA A 92 -8.87 -2.61 2.92
N GLN A 93 -9.44 -3.78 2.67
CA GLN A 93 -10.85 -3.95 2.30
C GLN A 93 -11.73 -3.85 3.56
N ALA A 94 -11.70 -2.67 4.19
CA ALA A 94 -12.36 -2.34 5.45
C ALA A 94 -12.69 -0.85 5.52
N GLU A 95 -13.54 -0.46 6.48
CA GLU A 95 -13.91 0.94 6.69
C GLU A 95 -12.76 1.78 7.23
N PHE A 96 -11.87 1.19 8.03
CA PHE A 96 -10.68 1.84 8.59
C PHE A 96 -9.45 0.95 8.41
N LEU A 97 -8.31 1.59 8.18
CA LEU A 97 -7.01 0.93 8.09
C LEU A 97 -6.01 1.63 8.99
N LYS A 98 -5.27 0.85 9.77
CA LYS A 98 -4.13 1.35 10.52
C LYS A 98 -2.89 1.36 9.62
N VAL A 99 -2.39 2.56 9.31
CA VAL A 99 -1.20 2.76 8.48
C VAL A 99 0.01 3.06 9.37
N PRO A 100 0.95 2.12 9.57
CA PRO A 100 2.21 2.42 10.24
C PRO A 100 3.11 3.28 9.33
N TYR A 101 4.03 4.05 9.93
CA TYR A 101 4.99 4.90 9.21
C TYR A 101 4.31 5.89 8.24
N GLY A 102 3.26 6.59 8.68
CA GLY A 102 2.41 7.41 7.80
C GLY A 102 3.14 8.40 6.88
N ASP A 103 4.23 9.02 7.34
CA ASP A 103 5.03 9.93 6.49
C ASP A 103 5.77 9.21 5.34
N MET A 104 6.03 7.91 5.50
CA MET A 104 6.60 7.07 4.46
C MET A 104 5.50 6.44 3.60
N ALA A 105 4.47 5.87 4.24
CA ALA A 105 3.48 5.05 3.55
C ALA A 105 2.44 5.85 2.76
N CYS A 106 2.19 7.12 3.11
CA CYS A 106 1.13 7.91 2.50
C CYS A 106 1.66 8.88 1.45
N LEU A 107 1.07 8.84 0.25
CA LEU A 107 1.18 9.89 -0.75
C LEU A 107 -0.07 10.77 -0.71
N LYS A 108 0.12 12.05 -0.41
CA LYS A 108 -0.98 13.03 -0.44
C LYS A 108 -1.45 13.30 -1.86
N LEU A 109 -2.76 13.26 -2.07
CA LEU A 109 -3.41 13.47 -3.36
C LEU A 109 -4.09 14.84 -3.43
N PRO A 110 -4.21 15.43 -4.64
CA PRO A 110 -5.04 16.60 -4.86
C PRO A 110 -6.54 16.23 -4.86
N GLY A 111 -7.39 17.25 -4.99
CA GLY A 111 -8.82 17.06 -5.18
C GLY A 111 -9.57 16.68 -3.91
N LYS A 112 -10.74 16.07 -4.08
CA LYS A 112 -11.64 15.67 -3.00
C LYS A 112 -11.94 14.17 -3.11
N PRO A 113 -12.18 13.47 -2.00
CA PRO A 113 -12.56 12.07 -2.09
C PRO A 113 -13.83 11.89 -2.94
N ARG A 114 -13.85 10.83 -3.76
CA ARG A 114 -14.92 10.51 -4.73
C ARG A 114 -15.12 11.57 -5.81
N ASP A 115 -14.07 12.29 -6.18
CA ASP A 115 -14.05 13.07 -7.41
C ASP A 115 -13.85 12.16 -8.64
N GLU A 116 -13.83 12.77 -9.82
CA GLU A 116 -13.71 12.07 -11.10
C GLU A 116 -12.39 11.28 -11.28
N LEU A 117 -11.38 11.56 -10.45
CA LEU A 117 -10.07 10.90 -10.48
C LEU A 117 -9.93 9.81 -9.40
N GLU A 118 -10.99 9.51 -8.63
CA GLU A 118 -10.92 8.50 -7.56
C GLU A 118 -10.48 7.13 -8.10
N ASP A 119 -11.06 6.70 -9.21
CA ASP A 119 -10.77 5.40 -9.83
C ASP A 119 -9.38 5.36 -10.49
N ASP A 120 -8.84 6.51 -10.90
CA ASP A 120 -7.48 6.60 -11.44
C ASP A 120 -6.44 6.60 -10.31
N PHE A 121 -6.69 7.38 -9.25
CA PHE A 121 -5.75 7.50 -8.14
C PHE A 121 -5.65 6.24 -7.29
N VAL A 122 -6.71 5.43 -7.18
CA VAL A 122 -6.61 4.16 -6.45
C VAL A 122 -5.62 3.19 -7.11
N LEU A 123 -5.37 3.30 -8.42
CA LEU A 123 -4.39 2.47 -9.11
C LEU A 123 -2.95 2.73 -8.65
N LEU A 124 -2.68 3.92 -8.10
CA LEU A 124 -1.40 4.26 -7.47
C LEU A 124 -1.13 3.47 -6.19
N ALA A 125 -2.15 2.82 -5.62
CA ALA A 125 -1.98 2.01 -4.41
C ALA A 125 -1.17 0.74 -4.68
N ASP A 126 -1.11 0.23 -5.91
CA ASP A 126 -0.34 -0.98 -6.24
C ASP A 126 -0.15 -1.22 -7.73
N ILE A 127 -1.23 -1.43 -8.49
CA ILE A 127 -1.11 -1.99 -9.84
C ILE A 127 -0.31 -1.10 -10.80
N LEU A 128 -0.50 0.22 -10.73
CA LEU A 128 0.19 1.15 -11.62
C LEU A 128 1.68 1.24 -11.27
N PRO A 129 2.10 1.44 -10.01
CA PRO A 129 3.50 1.34 -9.63
C PRO A 129 4.13 -0.02 -9.93
N THR A 130 3.39 -1.12 -9.75
CA THR A 130 3.88 -2.47 -10.08
C THR A 130 4.19 -2.60 -11.57
N ALA A 131 3.26 -2.18 -12.44
CA ALA A 131 3.45 -2.21 -13.89
C ALA A 131 4.62 -1.31 -14.31
N TYR A 132 4.70 -0.11 -13.76
CA TYR A 132 5.79 0.84 -14.04
C TYR A 132 7.16 0.31 -13.60
N LEU A 133 7.24 -0.34 -12.42
CA LEU A 133 8.46 -1.00 -11.97
C LEU A 133 8.88 -2.11 -12.94
N GLN A 134 7.94 -2.94 -13.39
CA GLN A 134 8.22 -4.00 -14.35
C GLN A 134 8.73 -3.44 -15.69
N GLN A 135 8.13 -2.36 -16.18
CA GLN A 135 8.59 -1.64 -17.37
C GLN A 135 10.05 -1.19 -17.21
N ASN A 136 10.40 -0.58 -16.07
CA ASN A 136 11.75 -0.12 -15.79
C ASN A 136 12.77 -1.28 -15.67
N LEU A 137 12.39 -2.38 -15.03
CA LEU A 137 13.23 -3.58 -14.90
C LEU A 137 13.52 -4.21 -16.27
N LEU A 138 12.52 -4.22 -17.16
CA LEU A 138 12.65 -4.67 -18.54
C LEU A 138 13.28 -3.63 -19.47
N ARG A 139 13.49 -2.39 -18.99
CA ARG A 139 14.03 -1.25 -19.75
C ARG A 139 13.22 -0.94 -21.02
N LEU A 140 11.90 -1.13 -20.95
CA LEU A 140 11.00 -0.84 -22.08
C LEU A 140 10.80 0.66 -22.24
N ASN A 141 10.96 1.14 -23.47
CA ASN A 141 10.72 2.51 -23.87
C ASN A 141 9.36 2.62 -24.55
N PRO A 142 8.81 3.85 -24.70
CA PRO A 142 7.56 4.06 -25.42
C PRO A 142 7.56 3.49 -26.85
N GLU A 143 8.73 3.42 -27.49
CA GLU A 143 8.91 2.87 -28.84
C GLU A 143 8.71 1.34 -28.90
N ASP A 144 8.78 0.63 -27.76
CA ASP A 144 8.70 -0.83 -27.68
C ASP A 144 7.25 -1.35 -27.54
N LEU A 145 6.26 -0.46 -27.46
CA LEU A 145 4.83 -0.73 -27.24
C LEU A 145 4.00 -0.44 -28.50
#